data_AF-A0A948CDY6-F1
#
_entry.id   AF-A0A948CDY6-F1
#
_cell.length_a   1.000
_cell.length_b   1.000
_cell.length_c   1.000
_cell.angle_alpha   90.00
_cell.angle_beta   90.00
_cell.angle_gamma   90.00
#
_symmetry.space_group_name_H-M   'P 1'
#
loop_
_entity.id
_entity.type
_entity.pdbx_description
1 polymer ?
#
loop_
_entity_poly.entity_id
_entity_poly.type
_entity_poly.pdbx_seq_one_letter_code
_entity_poly.pdbx_strand_id
1 'polypeptide(L)'
;MVRRFTERQLPEGTSYDEHFQPLYNPWDQRLCVVPNSDLFRALRSGKADIVTDTIETFTRTGIRLTSGQELAADVIISATGLKLKLFGGIALTVDGVVQEPTDQMTYKGLMVSGLPNFVFTIGYTNASWTLKADLVGEYVVRLLSHMDRTGSRSVVPVRDPEVGERPFMDLASGYIQRALDGLPRQGDRAPWMLKQNYLVDIRTIRRDAIDDDVLSFTA
;
A
#
# COMPACT_ATOMS: atom_id res chain seq x y z
N MET A 1 -22.18 12.08 5.40
CA MET A 1 -21.70 13.12 4.45
C MET A 1 -21.51 12.55 3.05
N VAL A 2 -20.66 11.53 2.87
CA VAL A 2 -20.35 10.91 1.56
C VAL A 2 -21.61 10.47 0.80
N ARG A 3 -22.46 9.62 1.40
CA ARG A 3 -23.73 9.15 0.81
C ARG A 3 -24.57 10.28 0.20
N ARG A 4 -24.88 11.30 1.00
CA ARG A 4 -25.68 12.46 0.58
C ARG A 4 -25.09 13.21 -0.62
N PHE A 5 -23.76 13.31 -0.72
CA PHE A 5 -23.12 13.94 -1.87
C PHE A 5 -23.19 13.07 -3.12
N THR A 6 -23.02 11.76 -2.97
CA THR A 6 -23.16 10.80 -4.07
C THR A 6 -24.59 10.73 -4.59
N GLU A 7 -25.60 10.59 -3.72
CA GLU A 7 -27.02 10.51 -4.10
C GLU A 7 -27.46 11.70 -4.97
N ARG A 8 -26.99 12.92 -4.66
CA ARG A 8 -27.28 14.13 -5.44
C ARG A 8 -26.70 14.10 -6.86
N GLN A 9 -25.75 13.22 -7.12
CA GLN A 9 -25.10 13.06 -8.42
C GLN A 9 -25.72 11.92 -9.23
N LEU A 10 -26.55 11.06 -8.63
CA LEU A 10 -27.10 9.90 -9.34
C LEU A 10 -28.25 10.31 -10.28
N PRO A 11 -28.46 9.58 -11.39
CA PRO A 11 -29.69 9.66 -12.17
C PRO A 11 -30.92 9.35 -11.29
N GLU A 12 -32.09 9.87 -11.71
CA GLU A 12 -33.34 9.53 -11.05
C GLU A 12 -33.62 8.02 -11.15
N GLY A 13 -34.02 7.40 -10.03
CA GLY A 13 -34.29 5.97 -9.96
C GLY A 13 -33.06 5.06 -9.72
N THR A 14 -31.83 5.58 -9.75
CA THR A 14 -30.63 4.78 -9.43
C THR A 14 -30.52 4.51 -7.93
N SER A 15 -30.43 3.24 -7.53
CA SER A 15 -30.28 2.83 -6.13
C SER A 15 -28.86 3.10 -5.61
N TYR A 16 -28.72 3.96 -4.60
CA TYR A 16 -27.45 4.15 -3.89
C TYR A 16 -27.04 2.87 -3.14
N ASP A 17 -28.00 2.25 -2.45
CA ASP A 17 -27.72 1.11 -1.57
C ASP A 17 -27.25 -0.13 -2.35
N GLU A 18 -27.69 -0.27 -3.61
CA GLU A 18 -27.25 -1.37 -4.48
C GLU A 18 -25.88 -1.15 -5.10
N HIS A 19 -25.59 0.06 -5.59
CA HIS A 19 -24.41 0.31 -6.43
C HIS A 19 -23.28 1.06 -5.74
N PHE A 20 -23.55 1.76 -4.63
CA PHE A 20 -22.59 2.70 -4.03
C PHE A 20 -22.43 2.54 -2.52
N GLN A 21 -23.20 1.68 -1.85
CA GLN A 21 -22.98 1.36 -0.44
C GLN A 21 -21.84 0.33 -0.31
N PRO A 22 -20.67 0.72 0.25
CA PRO A 22 -19.59 -0.22 0.49
C PRO A 22 -19.93 -1.16 1.66
N LEU A 23 -19.34 -2.35 1.66
CA LEU A 23 -19.40 -3.32 2.77
C LEU A 23 -18.40 -3.01 3.91
N TYR A 24 -17.77 -1.84 3.88
CA TYR A 24 -16.70 -1.43 4.81
C TYR A 24 -16.87 0.05 5.19
N ASN A 25 -16.25 0.48 6.30
CA ASN A 25 -16.37 1.87 6.74
C ASN A 25 -15.48 2.80 5.91
N PRO A 26 -15.81 4.11 5.82
CA PRO A 26 -14.92 5.08 5.21
C PRO A 26 -13.49 4.99 5.78
N TRP A 27 -12.50 4.95 4.90
CA TRP A 27 -11.07 4.85 5.20
C TRP A 27 -10.54 3.48 5.64
N ASP A 28 -11.38 2.45 5.78
CA ASP A 28 -10.92 1.04 5.87
C ASP A 28 -10.23 0.59 4.56
N GLN A 29 -10.57 1.27 3.46
CA GLN A 29 -9.92 1.19 2.16
C GLN A 29 -9.67 2.61 1.62
N ARG A 30 -8.78 2.73 0.62
CA ARG A 30 -8.47 4.01 -0.02
C ARG A 30 -9.70 4.56 -0.74
N LEU A 31 -10.12 5.78 -0.39
CA LEU A 31 -11.29 6.41 -0.98
C LEU A 31 -11.02 6.82 -2.44
N CYS A 32 -11.87 6.36 -3.36
CA CYS A 32 -11.88 6.83 -4.73
C CYS A 32 -12.61 8.18 -4.81
N VAL A 33 -11.96 9.17 -5.42
CA VAL A 33 -12.55 10.47 -5.70
C VAL A 33 -12.85 10.54 -7.19
N VAL A 34 -13.97 11.16 -7.56
CA VAL A 34 -14.38 11.40 -8.96
C VAL A 34 -14.27 12.90 -9.24
N PRO A 35 -13.09 13.39 -9.68
CA PRO A 35 -12.92 14.80 -10.02
C PRO A 35 -13.91 15.22 -11.10
N ASN A 36 -14.46 16.43 -11.00
CA ASN A 36 -15.42 16.99 -11.96
C ASN A 36 -16.70 16.17 -12.18
N SER A 37 -16.95 15.16 -11.33
CA SER A 37 -18.13 14.28 -11.39
C SER A 37 -18.36 13.67 -12.78
N ASP A 38 -17.29 13.32 -13.50
CA ASP A 38 -17.36 12.82 -14.89
C ASP A 38 -18.07 11.45 -15.00
N LEU A 39 -17.80 10.51 -14.09
CA LEU A 39 -18.54 9.25 -13.98
C LEU A 39 -20.04 9.53 -13.83
N PHE A 40 -20.41 10.38 -12.87
CA PHE A 40 -21.82 10.70 -12.63
C PHE A 40 -22.47 11.47 -13.79
N ARG A 41 -21.70 12.30 -14.51
CA ARG A 41 -22.18 12.97 -15.74
C ARG A 41 -22.47 11.94 -16.83
N ALA A 42 -21.63 10.92 -16.99
CA ALA A 42 -21.85 9.85 -17.95
C ALA A 42 -23.12 9.05 -17.63
N LEU A 43 -23.30 8.66 -16.35
CA LEU A 43 -24.51 7.98 -15.87
C LEU A 43 -25.77 8.81 -16.14
N ARG A 44 -25.79 10.09 -15.75
CA ARG A 44 -26.95 10.97 -15.98
C ARG A 44 -27.25 11.21 -17.46
N SER A 45 -26.26 11.09 -18.33
CA SER A 45 -26.45 11.21 -19.77
C SER A 45 -26.96 9.93 -20.45
N GLY A 46 -27.07 8.81 -19.72
CA GLY A 46 -27.45 7.51 -20.27
C GLY A 46 -26.38 6.86 -21.16
N LYS A 47 -25.13 7.33 -21.09
CA LYS A 47 -24.00 6.77 -21.86
C LYS A 47 -23.26 5.67 -21.13
N ALA A 48 -23.60 5.44 -19.87
CA ALA A 48 -22.99 4.44 -19.01
C ALA A 48 -24.06 3.90 -18.05
N ASP A 49 -23.93 2.61 -17.76
CA ASP A 49 -24.76 1.88 -16.80
C ASP A 49 -23.86 1.26 -15.72
N ILE A 50 -24.44 0.97 -14.56
CA ILE A 50 -23.78 0.23 -13.47
C ILE A 50 -24.57 -1.04 -13.23
N VAL A 51 -23.86 -2.15 -13.09
CA VAL A 51 -24.42 -3.45 -12.72
C VAL A 51 -23.65 -3.96 -11.51
N THR A 52 -24.36 -4.29 -10.43
CA THR A 52 -23.79 -4.93 -9.23
C THR A 52 -24.10 -6.43 -9.28
N ASP A 53 -23.12 -7.25 -9.60
CA ASP A 53 -23.24 -8.72 -9.61
C ASP A 53 -21.83 -9.36 -9.59
N THR A 54 -21.75 -10.69 -9.55
CA THR A 54 -20.52 -11.47 -9.70
C THR A 54 -20.40 -11.98 -11.13
N ILE A 55 -19.23 -11.80 -11.74
CA ILE A 55 -18.92 -12.38 -13.05
C ILE A 55 -18.72 -13.89 -12.89
N GLU A 56 -19.51 -14.68 -13.61
CA GLU A 56 -19.39 -16.14 -13.66
C GLU A 56 -18.32 -16.54 -14.68
N THR A 57 -18.42 -16.06 -15.92
CA THR A 57 -17.50 -16.42 -17.00
C THR A 57 -17.53 -15.43 -18.17
N PHE A 58 -16.49 -15.44 -18.99
CA PHE A 58 -16.51 -14.80 -20.30
C PHE A 58 -17.27 -15.67 -21.29
N THR A 59 -18.04 -15.03 -22.17
CA THR A 59 -18.70 -15.69 -23.29
C THR A 59 -18.07 -15.23 -24.60
N ARG A 60 -18.53 -15.80 -25.72
CA ARG A 60 -18.08 -15.38 -27.04
C ARG A 60 -18.44 -13.92 -27.33
N THR A 61 -19.47 -13.39 -26.69
CA THR A 61 -20.10 -12.09 -26.98
C THR A 61 -19.99 -11.08 -25.84
N GLY A 62 -19.40 -11.46 -24.70
CA GLY A 62 -19.29 -10.59 -23.54
C GLY A 62 -19.00 -11.34 -22.25
N ILE A 63 -19.75 -11.04 -21.18
CA ILE A 63 -19.64 -11.69 -19.87
C ILE A 63 -20.99 -12.17 -19.35
N ARG A 64 -21.00 -13.30 -18.66
CA ARG A 64 -22.15 -13.83 -17.94
C ARG A 64 -21.99 -13.59 -16.45
N LEU A 65 -23.07 -13.14 -15.83
CA LEU A 65 -23.16 -12.90 -14.40
C LEU A 65 -23.78 -14.11 -13.70
N THR A 66 -23.55 -14.25 -12.39
CA THR A 66 -24.11 -15.36 -11.60
C THR A 66 -25.64 -15.33 -11.50
N SER A 67 -26.27 -14.18 -11.73
CA SER A 67 -27.72 -14.07 -11.92
C SER A 67 -28.24 -14.71 -13.21
N GLY A 68 -27.35 -15.11 -14.12
CA GLY A 68 -27.68 -15.60 -15.46
C GLY A 68 -27.81 -14.49 -16.52
N GLN A 69 -27.74 -13.21 -16.12
CA GLN A 69 -27.71 -12.09 -17.06
C GLN A 69 -26.42 -12.14 -17.91
N GLU A 70 -26.55 -11.87 -19.20
CA GLU A 70 -25.41 -11.73 -20.11
C GLU A 70 -25.25 -10.27 -20.54
N LEU A 71 -24.05 -9.72 -20.35
CA LEU A 71 -23.68 -8.37 -20.76
C LEU A 71 -22.83 -8.49 -22.02
N ALA A 72 -23.41 -8.10 -23.16
CA ALA A 72 -22.69 -8.08 -24.44
C ALA A 72 -21.64 -6.94 -24.46
N ALA A 73 -20.47 -7.22 -25.00
CA ALA A 73 -19.40 -6.23 -25.11
C ALA A 73 -18.46 -6.55 -26.28
N ASP A 74 -18.10 -5.53 -27.05
CA ASP A 74 -17.06 -5.63 -28.09
C ASP A 74 -15.65 -5.51 -27.48
N VAL A 75 -15.51 -4.76 -26.39
CA VAL A 75 -14.25 -4.52 -25.67
C VAL A 75 -14.50 -4.65 -24.18
N ILE A 76 -13.62 -5.39 -23.50
CA ILE A 76 -13.67 -5.60 -22.06
C ILE A 76 -12.37 -5.08 -21.44
N ILE A 77 -12.49 -4.19 -20.46
CA ILE A 77 -11.36 -3.62 -19.71
C ILE A 77 -11.39 -4.16 -18.28
N SER A 78 -10.42 -5.00 -17.92
CA SER A 78 -10.32 -5.55 -16.56
C SER A 78 -9.65 -4.56 -15.60
N ALA A 79 -10.44 -3.90 -14.76
CA ALA A 79 -9.98 -3.01 -13.71
C ALA A 79 -10.01 -3.67 -12.31
N THR A 80 -9.66 -4.97 -12.22
CA THR A 80 -9.87 -5.83 -11.04
C THR A 80 -8.74 -5.75 -9.98
N GLY A 81 -8.07 -4.60 -9.89
CA GLY A 81 -6.99 -4.36 -8.93
C GLY A 81 -5.66 -5.03 -9.30
N LEU A 82 -4.87 -5.37 -8.27
CA LEU A 82 -3.47 -5.79 -8.40
C LEU A 82 -3.09 -6.90 -7.41
N LYS A 83 -1.97 -7.59 -7.67
CA LYS A 83 -1.27 -8.43 -6.70
C LYS A 83 -0.05 -7.67 -6.19
N LEU A 84 0.11 -7.57 -4.87
CA LEU A 84 1.28 -6.91 -4.30
C LEU A 84 2.53 -7.74 -4.57
N LYS A 85 3.58 -7.05 -5.01
CA LYS A 85 4.89 -7.65 -5.26
C LYS A 85 5.93 -6.87 -4.46
N LEU A 86 6.33 -7.43 -3.32
CA LEU A 86 7.35 -6.82 -2.48
C LEU A 86 8.62 -6.58 -3.26
N PHE A 87 9.20 -5.39 -3.09
CA PHE A 87 10.49 -5.02 -3.68
C PHE A 87 10.57 -5.23 -5.21
N GLY A 88 9.43 -5.17 -5.91
CA GLY A 88 9.38 -5.49 -7.35
C GLY A 88 9.61 -6.97 -7.68
N GLY A 89 9.69 -7.83 -6.66
CA GLY A 89 9.91 -9.27 -6.72
C GLY A 89 11.32 -9.66 -7.12
N ILE A 90 12.30 -8.87 -6.70
CA ILE A 90 13.69 -9.31 -6.63
C ILE A 90 13.82 -10.45 -5.62
N ALA A 91 14.74 -11.38 -5.87
CA ALA A 91 15.16 -12.33 -4.85
C ALA A 91 16.17 -11.64 -3.92
N LEU A 92 15.99 -11.79 -2.61
CA LEU A 92 16.89 -11.24 -1.61
C LEU A 92 17.84 -12.33 -1.13
N THR A 93 19.14 -12.07 -1.18
CA THR A 93 20.17 -12.95 -0.65
C THR A 93 21.21 -12.15 0.11
N VAL A 94 21.73 -12.75 1.19
CA VAL A 94 22.88 -12.24 1.96
C VAL A 94 23.87 -13.40 2.05
N ASP A 95 25.09 -13.18 1.56
CA ASP A 95 26.15 -14.20 1.52
C ASP A 95 25.72 -15.54 0.88
N GLY A 96 24.87 -15.45 -0.15
CA GLY A 96 24.32 -16.61 -0.86
C GLY A 96 23.13 -17.29 -0.18
N VAL A 97 22.73 -16.83 1.01
CA VAL A 97 21.55 -17.34 1.74
C VAL A 97 20.32 -16.52 1.39
N VAL A 98 19.27 -17.18 0.92
CA VAL A 98 17.96 -16.56 0.62
C VAL A 98 17.36 -15.97 1.89
N GLN A 99 16.83 -14.75 1.77
CA GLN A 99 16.21 -14.02 2.86
C GLN A 99 14.70 -13.96 2.63
N GLU A 100 13.93 -14.53 3.56
CA GLU A 100 12.48 -14.48 3.53
C GLU A 100 11.99 -13.19 4.21
N PRO A 101 11.28 -12.30 3.50
CA PRO A 101 10.80 -11.04 4.08
C PRO A 101 9.92 -11.25 5.32
N THR A 102 9.17 -12.34 5.38
CA THR A 102 8.19 -12.64 6.45
C THR A 102 8.82 -12.81 7.83
N ASP A 103 10.09 -13.20 7.87
CA ASP A 103 10.84 -13.42 9.11
C ASP A 103 11.51 -12.11 9.60
N GLN A 104 11.42 -11.06 8.78
CA GLN A 104 12.10 -9.80 9.01
C GLN A 104 11.13 -8.71 9.47
N MET A 105 11.69 -7.68 10.10
CA MET A 105 10.96 -6.54 10.62
C MET A 105 11.45 -5.23 9.98
N THR A 106 10.53 -4.34 9.66
CA THR A 106 10.91 -3.08 9.02
C THR A 106 11.40 -2.03 10.02
N TYR A 107 12.56 -1.43 9.77
CA TYR A 107 13.10 -0.30 10.51
C TYR A 107 12.68 1.02 9.87
N LYS A 108 12.05 1.91 10.64
CA LYS A 108 11.46 3.21 10.23
C LYS A 108 10.54 3.12 9.00
N GLY A 109 10.07 1.91 8.66
CA GLY A 109 9.32 1.63 7.44
C GLY A 109 10.10 1.90 6.14
N LEU A 110 11.43 1.86 6.18
CA LEU A 110 12.30 2.14 5.02
C LEU A 110 13.50 1.21 4.87
N MET A 111 13.88 0.45 5.90
CA MET A 111 14.88 -0.63 5.83
C MET A 111 14.30 -1.90 6.45
N VAL A 112 15.01 -3.02 6.31
CA VAL A 112 14.56 -4.33 6.77
C VAL A 112 15.63 -4.98 7.64
N SER A 113 15.24 -5.51 8.80
CA SER A 113 16.16 -6.15 9.75
C SER A 113 16.96 -7.26 9.11
N GLY A 114 18.27 -7.28 9.34
CA GLY A 114 19.15 -8.32 8.81
C GLY A 114 19.50 -8.19 7.32
N LEU A 115 18.97 -7.18 6.60
CA LEU A 115 19.38 -6.87 5.23
C LEU A 115 20.37 -5.71 5.19
N PRO A 116 21.66 -5.94 4.85
CA PRO A 116 22.65 -4.88 4.76
C PRO A 116 22.36 -3.93 3.60
N ASN A 117 22.54 -2.62 3.81
CA ASN A 117 22.47 -1.59 2.78
C ASN A 117 21.18 -1.57 1.95
N PHE A 118 20.09 -2.16 2.46
CA PHE A 118 18.83 -2.29 1.73
C PHE A 118 17.79 -1.29 2.22
N VAL A 119 17.42 -0.37 1.34
CA VAL A 119 16.39 0.66 1.59
C VAL A 119 15.28 0.51 0.55
N PHE A 120 14.04 0.65 0.99
CA PHE A 120 12.86 0.66 0.13
C PHE A 120 11.93 1.82 0.50
N THR A 121 11.02 2.16 -0.41
CA THR A 121 10.01 3.20 -0.18
C THR A 121 8.62 2.58 -0.17
N ILE A 122 7.85 2.86 0.87
CA ILE A 122 6.41 2.60 0.92
C ILE A 122 5.65 3.88 1.24
N GLY A 123 4.61 4.16 0.45
CA GLY A 123 3.80 5.35 0.59
C GLY A 123 2.83 5.30 1.77
N TYR A 124 2.08 6.39 1.93
CA TYR A 124 1.01 6.49 2.91
C TYR A 124 -0.32 5.95 2.35
N THR A 125 -1.15 5.38 3.23
CA THR A 125 -2.54 5.01 2.89
C THR A 125 -3.35 6.25 2.49
N ASN A 126 -3.28 7.30 3.31
CA ASN A 126 -4.17 8.46 3.26
C ASN A 126 -3.49 9.74 2.78
N ALA A 127 -2.23 9.67 2.35
CA ALA A 127 -1.49 10.82 1.83
C ALA A 127 -0.75 10.44 0.53
N SER A 128 -0.16 11.43 -0.13
CA SER A 128 0.64 11.18 -1.33
C SER A 128 1.85 10.30 -1.00
N TRP A 129 2.10 9.30 -1.83
CA TRP A 129 3.29 8.46 -1.70
C TRP A 129 4.59 9.23 -1.90
N THR A 130 4.56 10.31 -2.70
CA THR A 130 5.72 11.18 -2.96
C THR A 130 6.27 11.81 -1.69
N LEU A 131 5.40 12.12 -0.71
CA LEU A 131 5.83 12.65 0.58
C LEU A 131 6.76 11.69 1.32
N LYS A 132 6.47 10.37 1.28
CA LYS A 132 7.36 9.37 1.88
C LYS A 132 8.61 9.18 1.02
N ALA A 133 8.47 9.16 -0.30
CA ALA A 133 9.60 9.00 -1.21
C ALA A 133 10.67 10.07 -0.99
N ASP A 134 10.27 11.34 -0.83
CA ASP A 134 11.19 12.44 -0.54
C ASP A 134 11.91 12.24 0.81
N LEU A 135 11.18 11.85 1.87
CA LEU A 135 11.77 11.58 3.17
C LEU A 135 12.77 10.42 3.14
N VAL A 136 12.45 9.34 2.42
CA VAL A 136 13.35 8.19 2.26
C VAL A 136 14.59 8.59 1.47
N GLY A 137 14.44 9.36 0.38
CA GLY A 137 15.56 9.87 -0.39
C GLY A 137 16.51 10.74 0.44
N GLU A 138 15.98 11.68 1.23
CA GLU A 138 16.78 12.47 2.15
C GLU A 138 17.48 11.62 3.21
N TYR A 139 16.79 10.61 3.77
CA TYR A 139 17.38 9.70 4.73
C TYR A 139 18.57 8.93 4.14
N VAL A 140 18.43 8.41 2.92
CA VAL A 140 19.52 7.71 2.22
C VAL A 140 20.73 8.61 2.05
N VAL A 141 20.56 9.87 1.62
CA VAL A 141 21.68 10.81 1.48
C VAL A 141 22.38 11.07 2.81
N ARG A 142 21.61 11.24 3.90
CA ARG A 142 22.16 11.41 5.25
C ARG A 142 22.91 10.17 5.74
N LEU A 143 22.36 8.99 5.47
CA LEU A 143 22.94 7.69 5.82
C LEU A 143 24.28 7.48 5.10
N LEU A 144 24.31 7.66 3.78
CA LEU A 144 25.53 7.56 2.97
C LEU A 144 26.59 8.57 3.43
N SER A 145 26.19 9.82 3.69
CA SER A 145 27.10 10.86 4.23
C SER A 145 27.63 10.52 5.62
N HIS A 146 26.91 9.74 6.42
CA HIS A 146 27.39 9.23 7.70
C HIS A 146 28.42 8.12 7.48
N MET A 147 28.09 7.12 6.65
CA MET A 147 28.99 6.01 6.32
C MET A 147 30.32 6.48 5.73
N ASP A 148 30.30 7.49 4.85
CA ASP A 148 31.52 8.08 4.28
C ASP A 148 32.41 8.72 5.34
N ARG A 149 31.82 9.41 6.32
CA ARG A 149 32.56 10.07 7.42
C ARG A 149 33.15 9.09 8.42
N THR A 150 32.45 7.98 8.68
CA THR A 150 32.87 6.96 9.65
C THR A 150 33.70 5.84 9.02
N GLY A 151 33.82 5.82 7.69
CA GLY A 151 34.53 4.76 6.95
C GLY A 151 33.77 3.44 6.88
N SER A 152 32.46 3.44 7.17
CA SER A 152 31.63 2.24 7.13
C SER A 152 31.29 1.85 5.69
N ARG A 153 31.17 0.55 5.42
CA ARG A 153 30.79 -0.03 4.11
C ARG A 153 29.46 -0.76 4.15
N SER A 154 29.04 -1.19 5.33
CA SER A 154 27.77 -1.86 5.54
C SER A 154 27.05 -1.25 6.73
N VAL A 155 25.73 -1.12 6.58
CA VAL A 155 24.80 -0.78 7.65
C VAL A 155 23.63 -1.77 7.63
N VAL A 156 23.30 -2.31 8.80
CA VAL A 156 22.19 -3.24 8.96
C VAL A 156 21.37 -2.89 10.21
N PRO A 157 20.04 -2.76 10.11
CA PRO A 157 19.20 -2.63 11.30
C PRO A 157 19.15 -3.99 12.01
N VAL A 158 19.50 -4.00 13.29
CA VAL A 158 19.52 -5.23 14.11
C VAL A 158 18.26 -5.28 14.95
N ARG A 159 17.41 -6.29 14.70
CA ARG A 159 16.15 -6.45 15.44
C ARG A 159 16.41 -6.71 16.92
N ASP A 160 15.71 -5.96 17.76
CA ASP A 160 15.59 -6.24 19.19
C ASP A 160 14.55 -7.37 19.41
N PRO A 161 14.92 -8.51 20.02
CA PRO A 161 14.01 -9.61 20.31
C PRO A 161 12.82 -9.24 21.22
N GLU A 162 12.94 -8.18 22.03
CA GLU A 162 11.86 -7.74 22.93
C GLU A 162 10.75 -6.98 22.19
N VAL A 163 10.96 -6.62 20.92
CA VAL A 163 9.96 -5.92 20.10
C VAL A 163 8.92 -6.92 19.61
N GLY A 164 7.68 -6.72 20.07
CA GLY A 164 6.54 -7.53 19.66
C GLY A 164 6.20 -7.34 18.18
N GLU A 165 5.68 -8.37 17.54
CA GLU A 165 5.32 -8.35 16.12
C GLU A 165 3.89 -7.86 15.88
N ARG A 166 3.71 -7.13 14.79
CA ARG A 166 2.42 -6.71 14.27
C ARG A 166 2.36 -6.90 12.74
N PRO A 167 1.16 -7.06 12.16
CA PRO A 167 1.00 -7.07 10.71
C PRO A 167 1.57 -5.79 10.08
N PHE A 168 2.22 -5.90 8.91
CA PHE A 168 2.91 -4.80 8.25
C PHE A 168 2.05 -3.53 8.06
N MET A 169 0.80 -3.74 7.65
CA MET A 169 -0.20 -2.71 7.41
C MET A 169 -1.54 -3.19 7.95
N ASP A 170 -2.32 -2.24 8.46
CA ASP A 170 -3.65 -2.49 9.02
C ASP A 170 -4.73 -1.96 8.06
N LEU A 171 -4.90 -2.63 6.92
CA LEU A 171 -5.91 -2.28 5.92
C LEU A 171 -6.76 -3.48 5.54
N ALA A 172 -8.08 -3.30 5.52
CA ALA A 172 -9.06 -4.35 5.20
C ALA A 172 -9.21 -4.62 3.69
N SER A 173 -8.41 -3.98 2.85
CA SER A 173 -8.47 -4.15 1.39
C SER A 173 -8.11 -5.58 0.98
N GLY A 174 -8.96 -6.25 0.20
CA GLY A 174 -8.78 -7.67 -0.13
C GLY A 174 -7.45 -8.01 -0.81
N TYR A 175 -6.88 -7.09 -1.60
CA TYR A 175 -5.57 -7.31 -2.23
C TYR A 175 -4.40 -7.25 -1.23
N ILE A 176 -4.55 -6.49 -0.14
CA ILE A 176 -3.59 -6.43 0.96
C ILE A 176 -3.71 -7.69 1.79
N GLN A 177 -4.94 -8.05 2.17
CA GLN A 177 -5.24 -9.25 2.96
C GLN A 177 -4.66 -10.52 2.30
N ARG A 178 -4.80 -10.67 0.98
CA ARG A 178 -4.19 -11.78 0.23
C ARG A 178 -2.66 -11.79 0.20
N ALA A 179 -2.02 -10.68 0.51
CA ALA A 179 -0.57 -10.54 0.48
C ALA A 179 0.06 -10.51 1.87
N LEU A 180 -0.72 -10.30 2.94
CA LEU A 180 -0.23 -10.08 4.31
C LEU A 180 0.75 -11.17 4.78
N ASP A 181 0.47 -12.42 4.43
CA ASP A 181 1.30 -13.57 4.82
C ASP A 181 2.68 -13.57 4.15
N GLY A 182 2.86 -12.80 3.07
CA GLY A 182 4.14 -12.62 2.39
C GLY A 182 4.87 -11.33 2.77
N LEU A 183 4.29 -10.47 3.62
CA LEU A 183 4.87 -9.16 3.99
C LEU A 183 5.80 -9.26 5.20
N PRO A 184 6.86 -8.41 5.27
CA PRO A 184 7.65 -8.28 6.48
C PRO A 184 6.80 -7.79 7.64
N ARG A 185 7.18 -8.14 8.87
CA ARG A 185 6.47 -7.67 10.07
C ARG A 185 6.83 -6.21 10.35
N GLN A 186 5.98 -5.56 11.13
CA GLN A 186 6.36 -4.34 11.85
C GLN A 186 6.39 -4.64 13.36
N GLY A 187 7.03 -3.77 14.12
CA GLY A 187 7.10 -3.84 15.57
C GLY A 187 5.90 -3.20 16.27
N ASP A 188 5.83 -3.41 17.59
CA ASP A 188 4.88 -2.77 18.48
C ASP A 188 5.33 -1.38 19.00
N ARG A 189 6.60 -1.02 18.76
CA ARG A 189 7.24 0.23 19.21
C ARG A 189 8.24 0.79 18.20
N ALA A 190 8.54 2.08 18.31
CA ALA A 190 9.58 2.72 17.49
C ALA A 190 10.98 2.15 17.80
N PRO A 191 11.91 2.13 16.84
CA PRO A 191 11.78 2.58 15.45
C PRO A 191 11.20 1.53 14.49
N TRP A 192 10.69 0.41 14.99
CA TRP A 192 10.23 -0.74 14.18
C TRP A 192 8.81 -0.62 13.61
N MET A 193 8.17 0.54 13.77
CA MET A 193 6.78 0.76 13.33
C MET A 193 6.72 1.49 11.98
N LEU A 194 5.81 1.06 11.11
CA LEU A 194 5.41 1.82 9.94
C LEU A 194 4.34 2.84 10.33
N LYS A 195 4.77 4.06 10.65
CA LYS A 195 3.83 5.15 10.99
C LYS A 195 3.18 5.71 9.72
N GLN A 196 1.86 5.62 9.62
CA GLN A 196 1.07 6.22 8.53
C GLN A 196 0.83 7.72 8.77
N ASN A 197 1.86 8.47 9.18
CA ASN A 197 1.76 9.88 9.55
C ASN A 197 3.00 10.68 9.11
N TYR A 198 2.80 11.60 8.16
CA TYR A 198 3.87 12.41 7.58
C TYR A 198 4.60 13.30 8.60
N LEU A 199 3.89 13.89 9.57
CA LEU A 199 4.51 14.77 10.55
C LEU A 199 5.42 14.01 11.52
N VAL A 200 5.00 12.79 11.91
CA VAL A 200 5.84 11.91 12.72
C VAL A 200 7.06 11.46 11.92
N ASP A 201 6.88 11.08 10.66
CA ASP A 201 7.98 10.67 9.79
C ASP A 201 8.97 11.79 9.48
N ILE A 202 8.54 13.05 9.38
CA ILE A 202 9.47 14.19 9.29
C ILE A 202 10.44 14.20 10.47
N ARG A 203 9.96 13.92 11.68
CA ARG A 203 10.82 13.84 12.86
C ARG A 203 11.72 12.61 12.76
N THR A 204 11.12 11.43 12.61
CA THR A 204 11.83 10.14 12.74
C THR A 204 12.78 9.83 11.58
N ILE A 205 12.41 10.21 10.36
CA ILE A 205 13.18 9.91 9.15
C ILE A 205 14.09 11.10 8.79
N ARG A 206 13.55 12.32 8.72
CA ARG A 206 14.34 13.48 8.27
C ARG A 206 15.24 14.07 9.36
N ARG A 207 14.89 14.00 10.65
CA ARG A 207 15.60 14.74 11.72
C ARG A 207 16.38 13.87 12.70
N ASP A 208 15.84 12.72 13.12
CA ASP A 208 16.51 11.88 14.11
C ASP A 208 17.90 11.43 13.63
N ALA A 209 18.79 11.15 14.58
CA ALA A 209 20.16 10.71 14.30
C ALA A 209 20.17 9.44 13.43
N ILE A 210 21.23 9.31 12.63
CA ILE A 210 21.49 8.08 11.86
C ILE A 210 22.01 6.99 12.79
N ASP A 211 22.98 7.33 13.64
CA ASP A 211 23.50 6.44 14.67
C ASP A 211 22.56 6.50 15.89
N ASP A 212 21.68 5.51 15.99
CA ASP A 212 20.59 5.45 16.98
C ASP A 212 20.56 4.15 17.78
N ASP A 213 21.74 3.51 17.93
CA ASP A 213 21.98 2.22 18.60
C ASP A 213 21.27 1.00 17.98
N VAL A 214 20.36 1.21 17.02
CA VAL A 214 19.64 0.13 16.31
C VAL A 214 20.35 -0.24 15.01
N LEU A 215 20.99 0.72 14.35
CA LEU A 215 21.81 0.48 13.17
C LEU A 215 23.21 0.00 13.57
N SER A 216 23.59 -1.17 13.07
CA SER A 216 24.95 -1.67 13.17
C SER A 216 25.74 -1.28 11.92
N PHE A 217 26.87 -0.61 12.11
CA PHE A 217 27.77 -0.19 11.04
C PHE A 217 29.06 -1.02 11.06
N THR A 218 29.49 -1.51 9.90
CA THR A 218 30.75 -2.24 9.75
C THR A 218 31.58 -1.66 8.60
N ALA A 219 32.91 -1.76 8.72
CA ALA A 219 33.86 -1.38 7.68
C ALA A 219 33.89 -2.38 6.50
#